data_AF-A0A932C7U6-F1
#
_entry.id   AF-A0A932C7U6-F1
#
_cell.length_a   1.000
_cell.length_b   1.000
_cell.length_c   1.000
_cell.angle_alpha   90.00
_cell.angle_beta   90.00
_cell.angle_gamma   90.00
#
_symmetry.space_group_name_H-M   'P 1'
#
loop_
_entity.id
_entity.type
_entity.pdbx_description
1 polymer ?
#
loop_
_entity_poly.entity_id
_entity_poly.type
_entity_poly.pdbx_seq_one_letter_code
_entity_poly.pdbx_strand_id
1 'polypeptide(L)'
;MKSFFFLFVFLLISARATELTDLGSGLAYLRIHSVAGSEAALRKAVPGAGALVLDLRYATAGDESAAALKTALASRPANTPLFILVSPATPPALVSAIVQSSALTLGAPGSAPGPKVVVQTDAANDRRAYDALEAGTPLEKLISGKIEKERFDEATLVHEFKNGNPDAAPTPPADPTAPKPVGAPEKTAPLVDRVLQRAVHLHRALQVLRR
;
A
#
# COMPACT_ATOMS: atom_id res chain seq x y z
N MET A 1 -2.51 55.65 -24.40
CA MET A 1 -1.65 54.52 -24.76
C MET A 1 -1.98 53.33 -23.87
N LYS A 2 -2.59 52.30 -24.48
CA LYS A 2 -2.75 50.86 -24.12
C LYS A 2 -2.67 50.44 -22.64
N SER A 3 -3.83 50.22 -22.02
CA SER A 3 -3.98 49.37 -20.81
C SER A 3 -3.71 47.91 -21.16
N PHE A 4 -2.77 47.29 -20.45
CA PHE A 4 -2.54 45.84 -20.50
C PHE A 4 -3.55 45.13 -19.59
N PHE A 5 -4.44 44.34 -20.18
CA PHE A 5 -5.36 43.47 -19.46
C PHE A 5 -4.66 42.13 -19.23
N PHE A 6 -4.16 41.88 -18.02
CA PHE A 6 -3.57 40.59 -17.65
C PHE A 6 -4.71 39.59 -17.38
N LEU A 7 -4.95 38.70 -18.34
CA LEU A 7 -5.90 37.59 -18.20
C LEU A 7 -5.28 36.52 -17.30
N PHE A 8 -5.69 36.48 -16.03
CA PHE A 8 -5.30 35.43 -15.09
C PHE A 8 -6.15 34.18 -15.38
N VAL A 9 -5.60 33.24 -16.15
CA VAL A 9 -6.22 31.93 -16.37
C VAL A 9 -6.02 31.11 -15.10
N PHE A 10 -7.06 31.04 -14.25
CA PHE A 10 -7.10 30.12 -13.11
C PHE A 10 -7.35 28.71 -13.63
N LEU A 11 -6.29 27.91 -13.73
CA LEU A 11 -6.40 26.47 -13.99
C LEU A 11 -7.01 25.82 -12.74
N LEU A 12 -8.32 25.53 -12.79
CA LEU A 12 -9.02 24.76 -11.77
C LEU A 12 -8.51 23.31 -11.78
N ILE A 13 -7.44 23.07 -11.03
CA ILE A 13 -7.03 21.71 -10.68
C ILE A 13 -8.12 21.17 -9.76
N SER A 14 -8.94 20.24 -10.25
CA SER A 14 -9.89 19.49 -9.41
C SER A 14 -9.10 18.71 -8.37
N ALA A 15 -8.94 19.28 -7.18
CA ALA A 15 -8.48 18.55 -6.02
C ALA A 15 -9.55 17.52 -5.67
N ARG A 16 -9.28 16.24 -5.95
CA ARG A 16 -10.14 15.15 -5.51
C ARG A 16 -10.15 15.17 -3.98
N ALA A 17 -11.33 15.26 -3.38
CA ALA A 17 -11.44 15.33 -1.93
C ALA A 17 -10.86 14.06 -1.30
N THR A 18 -10.00 14.24 -0.31
CA THR A 18 -9.42 13.16 0.49
C THR A 18 -10.52 12.48 1.30
N GLU A 19 -11.04 11.36 0.82
CA GLU A 19 -12.17 10.65 1.41
C GLU A 19 -11.71 9.54 2.38
N LEU A 20 -12.40 9.45 3.52
CA LEU A 20 -12.17 8.40 4.51
C LEU A 20 -12.95 7.15 4.09
N THR A 21 -12.23 6.07 3.78
CA THR A 21 -12.83 4.81 3.31
C THR A 21 -12.82 3.75 4.41
N ASP A 22 -13.86 2.92 4.50
CA ASP A 22 -13.88 1.77 5.43
C ASP A 22 -13.22 0.54 4.78
N LEU A 23 -12.23 -0.06 5.46
CA LEU A 23 -11.60 -1.32 5.07
C LEU A 23 -12.24 -2.54 5.76
N GLY A 24 -13.33 -2.32 6.49
CA GLY A 24 -14.04 -3.31 7.29
C GLY A 24 -13.45 -3.47 8.69
N SER A 25 -14.23 -4.12 9.56
CA SER A 25 -13.84 -4.38 10.96
C SER A 25 -13.46 -3.11 11.73
N GLY A 26 -14.05 -1.96 11.39
CA GLY A 26 -13.80 -0.67 12.04
C GLY A 26 -12.42 -0.06 11.74
N LEU A 27 -11.78 -0.48 10.65
CA LEU A 27 -10.51 0.10 10.17
C LEU A 27 -10.78 1.11 9.06
N ALA A 28 -10.56 2.39 9.35
CA ALA A 28 -10.64 3.43 8.34
C ALA A 28 -9.32 3.55 7.54
N TYR A 29 -9.41 4.03 6.31
CA TYR A 29 -8.31 4.31 5.41
C TYR A 29 -8.41 5.74 4.89
N LEU A 30 -7.33 6.50 5.04
CA LEU A 30 -7.21 7.84 4.51
C LEU A 30 -5.95 7.94 3.66
N ARG A 31 -6.13 8.22 2.36
CA ARG A 31 -5.03 8.39 1.42
C ARG A 31 -4.71 9.85 1.20
N ILE A 32 -3.46 10.24 1.40
CA ILE A 32 -3.02 11.64 1.31
C ILE A 32 -2.13 11.83 0.07
N HIS A 33 -2.63 12.51 -0.95
CA HIS A 33 -1.81 12.94 -2.10
C HIS A 33 -1.06 14.25 -1.81
N SER A 34 -1.69 15.15 -1.05
CA SER A 34 -1.10 16.40 -0.59
C SER A 34 -1.52 16.64 0.84
N VAL A 35 -0.54 16.84 1.73
CA VAL A 35 -0.81 17.11 3.14
C VAL A 35 -1.51 18.47 3.29
N ALA A 36 -1.08 19.49 2.53
CA ALA A 36 -1.73 20.80 2.49
C ALA A 36 -3.20 20.69 2.02
N GLY A 37 -3.44 19.97 0.91
CA GLY A 37 -4.79 19.77 0.37
C GLY A 37 -5.69 18.90 1.26
N SER A 38 -5.12 18.16 2.21
CA SER A 38 -5.85 17.21 3.07
C SER A 38 -5.96 17.67 4.53
N GLU A 39 -5.61 18.91 4.84
CA GLU A 39 -5.52 19.37 6.24
C GLU A 39 -6.83 19.20 7.01
N ALA A 40 -7.97 19.57 6.40
CA ALA A 40 -9.29 19.41 7.03
C ALA A 40 -9.63 17.93 7.27
N ALA A 41 -9.29 17.05 6.31
CA ALA A 41 -9.51 15.62 6.44
C ALA A 41 -8.63 15.02 7.54
N LEU A 42 -7.35 15.42 7.63
CA LEU A 42 -6.43 15.00 8.68
C LEU A 42 -6.91 15.44 10.07
N ARG A 43 -7.31 16.71 10.22
CA ARG A 43 -7.80 17.27 11.48
C ARG A 43 -9.05 16.56 11.99
N LYS A 44 -9.90 16.05 11.09
CA LYS A 44 -11.10 15.29 11.44
C LYS A 44 -10.79 13.81 11.72
N ALA A 45 -10.10 13.15 10.78
CA ALA A 45 -9.95 11.70 10.81
C ALA A 45 -8.92 11.22 11.84
N VAL A 46 -7.81 11.93 12.03
CA VAL A 46 -6.74 11.46 12.92
C VAL A 46 -7.17 11.39 14.39
N PRO A 47 -7.86 12.40 14.96
CA PRO A 47 -8.39 12.29 16.32
C PRO A 47 -9.74 11.57 16.39
N GLY A 48 -10.56 11.65 15.34
CA GLY A 48 -11.97 11.22 15.38
C GLY A 48 -12.22 9.79 14.88
N ALA A 49 -11.35 9.23 14.05
CA ALA A 49 -11.48 7.84 13.63
C ALA A 49 -11.04 6.90 14.75
N GLY A 50 -11.64 5.72 14.80
CA GLY A 50 -11.12 4.57 15.54
C GLY A 50 -9.79 4.10 14.93
N ALA A 51 -9.64 2.80 14.67
CA ALA A 51 -8.44 2.32 13.99
C ALA A 51 -8.31 2.98 12.60
N LEU A 52 -7.11 3.45 12.26
CA LEU A 52 -6.87 4.23 11.04
C LEU A 52 -5.58 3.77 10.35
N VAL A 53 -5.67 3.61 9.04
CA VAL A 53 -4.51 3.57 8.13
C VAL A 53 -4.40 4.94 7.46
N LEU A 54 -3.29 5.62 7.69
CA LEU A 54 -2.93 6.86 7.02
C LEU A 54 -1.87 6.58 5.97
N ASP A 55 -2.22 6.72 4.70
CA ASP A 55 -1.31 6.46 3.58
C ASP A 55 -0.60 7.75 3.17
N LEU A 56 0.69 7.83 3.51
CA LEU A 56 1.59 8.94 3.17
C LEU A 56 2.61 8.55 2.09
N ARG A 57 2.40 7.40 1.43
CA ARG A 57 3.25 7.00 0.30
C ARG A 57 3.03 8.00 -0.82
N TYR A 58 4.13 8.46 -1.43
CA TYR A 58 4.09 9.40 -2.57
C TYR A 58 3.31 10.71 -2.32
N ALA A 59 3.05 11.09 -1.07
CA ALA A 59 2.41 12.35 -0.73
C ALA A 59 3.32 13.55 -1.08
N THR A 60 2.71 14.73 -1.19
CA THR A 60 3.42 16.02 -1.27
C THR A 60 3.27 16.78 0.04
N ALA A 61 4.35 17.43 0.50
CA ALA A 61 4.35 18.22 1.72
C ALA A 61 5.48 19.27 1.73
N GLY A 62 5.20 20.42 2.35
CA GLY A 62 6.19 21.39 2.81
C GLY A 62 6.18 21.53 4.34
N ASP A 63 6.96 22.45 4.88
CA ASP A 63 7.17 22.61 6.33
C ASP A 63 5.88 22.93 7.10
N GLU A 64 5.04 23.83 6.58
CA GLU A 64 3.74 24.15 7.19
C GLU A 64 2.82 22.93 7.23
N SER A 65 2.81 22.14 6.15
CA SER A 65 2.02 20.91 6.08
C SER A 65 2.55 19.84 7.05
N ALA A 66 3.87 19.78 7.24
CA ALA A 66 4.48 18.89 8.23
C ALA A 66 4.09 19.27 9.66
N ALA A 67 4.01 20.57 9.97
CA ALA A 67 3.51 21.06 11.25
C ALA A 67 2.02 20.70 11.47
N ALA A 68 1.18 20.84 10.44
CA ALA A 68 -0.22 20.43 10.49
C ALA A 68 -0.37 18.92 10.75
N LEU A 69 0.42 18.08 10.06
CA LEU A 69 0.46 16.64 10.30
C LEU A 69 0.90 16.34 11.74
N LYS A 70 1.96 17.00 12.23
CA LYS A 70 2.45 16.81 13.60
C LYS A 70 1.36 17.10 14.63
N THR A 71 0.65 18.21 14.48
CA THR A 71 -0.48 18.59 15.35
C THR A 71 -1.59 17.54 15.30
N ALA A 72 -1.96 17.07 14.10
CA ALA A 72 -2.97 16.02 13.95
C ALA A 72 -2.54 14.73 14.65
N LEU A 73 -1.30 14.26 14.45
CA LEU A 73 -0.77 13.05 15.08
C LEU A 73 -0.72 13.18 16.61
N ALA A 74 -0.37 14.35 17.14
CA ALA A 74 -0.34 14.61 18.58
C ALA A 74 -1.75 14.61 19.22
N SER A 75 -2.78 14.93 18.43
CA SER A 75 -4.18 14.90 18.90
C SER A 75 -4.78 13.49 18.97
N ARG A 76 -4.05 12.46 18.53
CA ARG A 76 -4.58 11.10 18.46
C ARG A 76 -4.66 10.45 19.85
N PRO A 77 -5.78 9.78 20.19
CA PRO A 77 -5.89 9.00 21.42
C PRO A 77 -4.85 7.86 21.49
N ALA A 78 -4.19 7.70 22.64
CA ALA A 78 -3.05 6.80 22.82
C ALA A 78 -3.36 5.31 22.57
N ASN A 79 -4.61 4.87 22.76
CA ASN A 79 -5.02 3.47 22.66
C ASN A 79 -5.78 3.16 21.37
N THR A 80 -5.70 4.02 20.36
CA THR A 80 -6.40 3.81 19.10
C THR A 80 -5.39 3.50 17.98
N PRO A 81 -5.40 2.27 17.43
CA PRO A 81 -4.38 1.83 16.47
C PRO A 81 -4.22 2.78 15.28
N LEU A 82 -3.01 3.31 15.08
CA LEU A 82 -2.65 4.09 13.90
C LEU A 82 -1.57 3.35 13.12
N PHE A 83 -1.86 3.09 11.85
CA PHE A 83 -0.91 2.56 10.89
C PHE A 83 -0.56 3.67 9.90
N ILE A 84 0.73 3.95 9.71
CA ILE A 84 1.18 4.94 8.71
C ILE A 84 1.92 4.18 7.61
N LEU A 85 1.44 4.29 6.38
CA LEU A 85 2.12 3.70 5.23
C LEU A 85 3.15 4.69 4.70
N VAL A 86 4.39 4.23 4.57
CA VAL A 86 5.54 5.01 4.11
C VAL A 86 6.22 4.33 2.93
N SER A 87 6.90 5.12 2.12
CA SER A 87 7.61 4.69 0.91
C SER A 87 8.98 5.38 0.83
N PRO A 88 9.87 4.98 -0.08
CA PRO A 88 11.09 5.74 -0.37
C PRO A 88 10.81 7.18 -0.84
N ALA A 89 9.61 7.42 -1.37
CA ALA A 89 9.17 8.73 -1.87
C ALA A 89 8.36 9.54 -0.84
N THR A 90 8.23 9.07 0.40
CA THR A 90 7.56 9.85 1.44
C THR A 90 8.40 11.11 1.74
N PRO A 91 7.81 12.32 1.76
CA PRO A 91 8.57 13.55 1.86
C PRO A 91 9.44 13.63 3.13
N PRO A 92 10.72 14.04 3.02
CA PRO A 92 11.62 14.17 4.17
C PRO A 92 11.08 15.10 5.28
N ALA A 93 10.34 16.14 4.91
CA ALA A 93 9.71 17.08 5.85
C ALA A 93 8.76 16.38 6.86
N LEU A 94 8.15 15.25 6.46
CA LEU A 94 7.20 14.53 7.33
C LEU A 94 7.90 13.59 8.32
N VAL A 95 9.17 13.25 8.10
CA VAL A 95 9.89 12.21 8.87
C VAL A 95 9.85 12.48 10.37
N SER A 96 10.14 13.71 10.79
CA SER A 96 10.16 14.08 12.21
C SER A 96 8.79 13.91 12.87
N ALA A 97 7.72 14.34 12.21
CA ALA A 97 6.35 14.19 12.69
C ALA A 97 5.94 12.71 12.82
N ILE A 98 6.29 11.89 11.83
CA ILE A 98 5.98 10.45 11.82
C ILE A 98 6.75 9.73 12.94
N VAL A 99 8.06 9.97 13.07
CA VAL A 99 8.90 9.30 14.08
C VAL A 99 8.51 9.65 15.51
N GLN A 100 8.09 10.90 15.76
CA GLN A 100 7.63 11.33 17.08
C GLN A 100 6.25 10.77 17.46
N SER A 101 5.50 10.24 16.49
CA SER A 101 4.19 9.64 16.76
C SER A 101 4.30 8.22 17.33
N SER A 102 3.29 7.79 18.08
CA SER A 102 3.16 6.39 18.54
C SER A 102 2.74 5.42 17.43
N ALA A 103 2.48 5.91 16.22
CA ALA A 103 1.97 5.11 15.11
C ALA A 103 2.91 3.96 14.73
N LEU A 104 2.32 2.87 14.23
CA LEU A 104 3.08 1.78 13.62
C LEU A 104 3.30 2.09 12.14
N THR A 105 4.56 2.29 11.73
CA THR A 105 4.90 2.55 10.33
C THR A 105 5.09 1.25 9.56
N LEU A 106 4.55 1.19 8.34
CA LEU A 106 4.70 0.06 7.42
C LEU A 106 5.20 0.55 6.06
N GLY A 107 6.09 -0.21 5.43
CA GLY A 107 6.60 0.13 4.11
C GLY A 107 7.52 -0.94 3.55
N ALA A 108 7.88 -0.77 2.27
CA ALA A 108 8.88 -1.60 1.60
C ALA A 108 10.30 -1.29 2.12
N PRO A 109 11.29 -2.17 1.89
CA PRO A 109 12.70 -1.86 2.14
C PRO A 109 13.11 -0.53 1.47
N GLY A 110 13.88 0.29 2.18
CA GLY A 110 14.30 1.62 1.71
C GLY A 110 13.29 2.75 1.92
N SER A 111 12.15 2.50 2.58
CA SER A 111 11.20 3.56 2.94
C SER A 111 11.77 4.53 3.99
N ALA A 112 11.33 5.79 3.93
CA ALA A 112 11.72 6.85 4.87
C ALA A 112 10.47 7.48 5.53
N PRO A 113 10.38 7.56 6.88
CA PRO A 113 11.28 6.93 7.85
C PRO A 113 11.33 5.41 7.69
N GLY A 114 12.38 4.79 8.25
CA GLY A 114 12.47 3.34 8.32
C GLY A 114 11.20 2.75 8.94
N PRO A 115 10.49 1.82 8.27
CA PRO A 115 9.23 1.30 8.77
C PRO A 115 9.46 0.36 9.95
N LYS A 116 8.61 0.44 10.97
CA LYS A 116 8.60 -0.50 12.11
C LYS A 116 8.23 -1.90 11.66
N VAL A 117 7.43 -2.03 10.60
CA VAL A 117 7.12 -3.29 9.93
C VAL A 117 7.57 -3.21 8.48
N VAL A 118 8.68 -3.87 8.15
CA VAL A 118 9.17 -4.00 6.78
C VAL A 118 8.35 -5.07 6.06
N VAL A 119 7.74 -4.68 4.92
CA VAL A 119 6.92 -5.58 4.10
C VAL A 119 7.73 -6.03 2.89
N GLN A 120 7.77 -7.34 2.66
CA GLN A 120 8.51 -7.94 1.54
C GLN A 120 7.77 -7.68 0.22
N THR A 121 8.12 -6.55 -0.40
CA THR A 121 7.74 -6.11 -1.75
C THR A 121 8.85 -5.20 -2.27
N ASP A 122 9.10 -5.19 -3.58
CA ASP A 122 9.96 -4.18 -4.18
C ASP A 122 9.21 -2.86 -4.40
N ALA A 123 9.97 -1.78 -4.60
CA ALA A 123 9.43 -0.43 -4.75
C ALA A 123 8.60 -0.24 -6.02
N ALA A 124 8.88 -1.00 -7.09
CA ALA A 124 8.11 -0.91 -8.33
C ALA A 124 6.72 -1.53 -8.15
N ASN A 125 6.64 -2.68 -7.49
CA ASN A 125 5.39 -3.34 -7.16
C ASN A 125 4.54 -2.53 -6.17
N ASP A 126 5.16 -1.96 -5.13
CA ASP A 126 4.47 -1.03 -4.21
C ASP A 126 3.91 0.18 -4.97
N ARG A 127 4.71 0.77 -5.87
CA ARG A 127 4.27 1.90 -6.70
C ARG A 127 3.11 1.52 -7.62
N ARG A 128 3.19 0.39 -8.32
CA ARG A 128 2.11 -0.08 -9.22
C ARG A 128 0.82 -0.32 -8.45
N ALA A 129 0.88 -0.92 -7.26
CA ALA A 129 -0.29 -1.16 -6.43
C ALA A 129 -0.91 0.15 -5.93
N TYR A 130 -0.08 1.12 -5.53
CA TYR A 130 -0.51 2.47 -5.20
C TYR A 130 -1.21 3.15 -6.39
N ASP A 131 -0.59 3.14 -7.57
CA ASP A 131 -1.15 3.78 -8.77
C ASP A 131 -2.43 3.09 -9.27
N ALA A 132 -2.57 1.77 -9.06
CA ALA A 132 -3.76 1.01 -9.45
C ALA A 132 -5.04 1.50 -8.74
N LEU A 133 -4.94 1.99 -7.50
CA LEU A 133 -6.06 2.64 -6.81
C LEU A 133 -6.49 3.93 -7.51
N GLU A 134 -5.54 4.72 -8.00
CA GLU A 134 -5.85 5.94 -8.75
C GLU A 134 -6.49 5.61 -10.10
N ALA A 135 -6.04 4.53 -10.73
CA ALA A 135 -6.63 3.97 -11.95
C ALA A 135 -8.01 3.31 -11.75
N GLY A 136 -8.57 3.34 -10.52
CA GLY A 136 -9.91 2.84 -10.22
C GLY A 136 -10.00 1.36 -9.86
N THR A 137 -8.87 0.70 -9.58
CA THR A 137 -8.90 -0.67 -9.04
C THR A 137 -9.52 -0.64 -7.64
N PRO A 138 -10.57 -1.43 -7.36
CA PRO A 138 -11.19 -1.47 -6.04
C PRO A 138 -10.19 -1.90 -4.95
N LEU A 139 -10.28 -1.26 -3.77
CA LEU A 139 -9.43 -1.56 -2.61
C LEU A 139 -9.50 -3.04 -2.23
N GLU A 140 -10.68 -3.64 -2.30
CA GLU A 140 -10.93 -5.03 -1.95
C GLU A 140 -10.08 -5.97 -2.79
N LYS A 141 -9.91 -5.67 -4.09
CA LYS A 141 -9.08 -6.48 -5.00
C LYS A 141 -7.60 -6.39 -4.65
N LEU A 142 -7.13 -5.22 -4.25
CA LEU A 142 -5.72 -4.98 -3.92
C LEU A 142 -5.34 -5.54 -2.54
N ILE A 143 -6.30 -5.71 -1.62
CA ILE A 143 -6.06 -6.30 -0.30
C ILE A 143 -6.49 -7.77 -0.21
N SER A 144 -7.26 -8.29 -1.16
CA SER A 144 -7.63 -9.71 -1.24
C SER A 144 -6.47 -10.53 -1.83
N GLY A 145 -5.50 -10.89 -0.99
CA GLY A 145 -4.45 -11.83 -1.35
C GLY A 145 -4.97 -13.25 -1.32
N LYS A 146 -5.94 -13.59 -2.18
CA LYS A 146 -6.23 -15.01 -2.44
C LYS A 146 -5.03 -15.57 -3.20
N ILE A 147 -4.09 -16.14 -2.46
CA ILE A 147 -3.11 -17.04 -3.03
C ILE A 147 -3.89 -18.28 -3.42
N GLU A 148 -4.26 -18.38 -4.70
CA GLU A 148 -4.67 -19.65 -5.29
C GLU A 148 -3.44 -20.56 -5.21
N LYS A 149 -3.34 -21.34 -4.12
CA LYS A 149 -2.41 -22.46 -4.10
C LYS A 149 -2.92 -23.45 -5.14
N GLU A 150 -2.12 -23.68 -6.16
CA GLU A 150 -2.33 -24.78 -7.08
C GLU A 150 -2.42 -26.06 -6.25
N ARG A 151 -3.59 -26.72 -6.32
CA ARG A 151 -3.77 -28.00 -5.66
C ARG A 151 -3.10 -29.02 -6.55
N PHE A 152 -1.89 -29.41 -6.20
CA PHE A 152 -1.33 -30.63 -6.76
C PHE A 152 -2.25 -31.78 -6.35
N ASP A 153 -2.95 -32.34 -7.31
CA ASP A 153 -3.76 -33.54 -7.11
C ASP A 153 -2.80 -34.70 -6.85
N GLU A 154 -2.78 -35.21 -5.62
CA GLU A 154 -1.92 -36.32 -5.20
C GLU A 154 -2.12 -37.56 -6.09
N ALA A 155 -3.28 -37.71 -6.75
CA ALA A 155 -3.53 -38.77 -7.72
C ALA A 155 -2.59 -38.69 -8.94
N THR A 156 -2.20 -37.48 -9.37
CA THR A 156 -1.28 -37.27 -10.50
C THR A 156 0.15 -37.68 -10.11
N LEU A 157 0.59 -37.31 -8.90
CA LEU A 157 1.90 -37.68 -8.35
C LEU A 157 2.05 -39.20 -8.18
N VAL A 158 0.99 -39.89 -7.76
CA VAL A 158 0.98 -41.36 -7.63
C VAL A 158 0.99 -42.05 -9.00
N HIS A 159 0.36 -41.46 -10.03
CA HIS A 159 0.37 -42.01 -11.39
C HIS A 159 1.74 -41.89 -12.06
N GLU A 160 2.46 -40.79 -11.81
CA GLU A 160 3.85 -40.60 -12.24
C GLU A 160 4.80 -41.59 -11.55
N PHE A 161 4.59 -41.87 -10.26
CA PHE A 161 5.42 -42.81 -9.50
C PHE A 161 5.13 -44.28 -9.86
N LYS A 162 3.85 -44.64 -10.10
CA LYS A 162 3.45 -46.02 -10.45
C LYS A 162 3.76 -46.44 -11.88
N ASN A 163 3.89 -45.48 -12.81
CA ASN A 163 4.22 -45.77 -14.21
C ASN A 163 5.71 -46.02 -14.47
N GLY A 164 6.53 -46.06 -13.41
CA GLY A 164 7.87 -46.69 -13.42
C GLY A 164 8.68 -46.44 -14.69
N ASN A 165 9.18 -45.22 -14.88
CA ASN A 165 10.30 -45.00 -15.78
C ASN A 165 11.60 -45.02 -14.94
N PRO A 166 12.30 -46.17 -14.81
CA PRO A 166 13.56 -46.25 -14.09
C PRO A 166 14.70 -45.45 -14.78
N ASP A 167 14.49 -45.02 -16.03
CA ASP A 167 15.38 -44.14 -16.81
C ASP A 167 14.81 -42.72 -16.97
N ALA A 168 13.99 -42.26 -16.03
CA ALA A 168 13.74 -40.82 -15.90
C ALA A 168 15.03 -40.16 -15.41
N ALA A 169 15.99 -39.97 -16.32
CA ALA A 169 17.07 -39.04 -16.11
C ALA A 169 16.43 -37.70 -15.70
N PRO A 170 16.97 -37.03 -14.66
CA PRO A 170 16.48 -35.70 -14.33
C PRO A 170 16.47 -34.89 -15.61
N THR A 171 15.34 -34.28 -15.93
CA THR A 171 15.27 -33.32 -17.04
C THR A 171 16.49 -32.44 -16.93
N PRO A 172 17.35 -32.37 -17.97
CA PRO A 172 18.53 -31.52 -17.91
C PRO A 172 18.06 -30.12 -17.49
N PRO A 173 18.83 -29.44 -16.63
CA PRO A 173 18.47 -28.10 -16.19
C PRO A 173 18.11 -27.28 -17.42
N ALA A 174 16.93 -26.65 -17.38
CA ALA A 174 16.40 -25.90 -18.51
C ALA A 174 17.51 -25.01 -19.05
N ASP A 175 17.89 -25.23 -20.32
CA ASP A 175 18.85 -24.40 -21.00
C ASP A 175 18.33 -22.96 -20.95
N PRO A 176 19.02 -22.01 -20.28
CA PRO A 176 18.56 -20.62 -20.19
C PRO A 176 18.49 -19.94 -21.56
N THR A 177 19.02 -20.57 -22.61
CA THR A 177 18.92 -20.14 -24.01
C THR A 177 17.86 -20.87 -24.84
N ALA A 178 17.13 -21.85 -24.28
CA ALA A 178 16.02 -22.48 -24.99
C ALA A 178 14.80 -21.54 -25.08
N PRO A 179 14.19 -21.34 -26.26
CA PRO A 179 12.99 -20.53 -26.39
C PRO A 179 11.83 -21.18 -25.64
N LYS A 180 11.31 -20.47 -24.65
CA LYS A 180 10.14 -20.86 -23.84
C LYS A 180 8.96 -21.15 -24.80
N PRO A 181 8.25 -22.30 -24.68
CA PRO A 181 7.12 -22.60 -25.55
C PRO A 181 6.05 -21.52 -25.41
N VAL A 182 5.82 -20.81 -26.50
CA VAL A 182 4.81 -19.75 -26.64
C VAL A 182 3.45 -20.41 -26.71
N GLY A 183 2.65 -20.38 -25.65
CA GLY A 183 1.30 -20.93 -25.76
C GLY A 183 0.43 -21.00 -24.51
N ALA A 184 0.96 -20.92 -23.29
CA ALA A 184 0.13 -20.75 -22.10
C ALA A 184 -0.01 -19.25 -21.81
N PRO A 185 -1.23 -18.68 -21.71
CA PRO A 185 -1.38 -17.33 -21.19
C PRO A 185 -0.83 -17.34 -19.76
N GLU A 186 0.28 -16.64 -19.56
CA GLU A 186 0.90 -16.48 -18.25
C GLU A 186 -0.14 -15.78 -17.36
N LYS A 187 -0.80 -16.57 -16.49
CA LYS A 187 -1.86 -16.09 -15.60
C LYS A 187 -1.24 -14.98 -14.75
N THR A 188 -1.47 -13.72 -15.14
CA THR A 188 -0.80 -12.59 -14.51
C THR A 188 -1.20 -12.58 -13.05
N ALA A 189 -0.22 -12.78 -12.16
CA ALA A 189 -0.49 -12.83 -10.73
C ALA A 189 -1.27 -11.57 -10.32
N PRO A 190 -2.34 -11.70 -9.52
CA PRO A 190 -3.12 -10.55 -9.11
C PRO A 190 -2.23 -9.49 -8.47
N LEU A 191 -2.37 -8.23 -8.90
CA LEU A 191 -1.70 -7.11 -8.26
C LEU A 191 -2.26 -6.93 -6.86
N VAL A 192 -1.39 -6.97 -5.85
CA VAL A 192 -1.75 -6.86 -4.44
C VAL A 192 -0.95 -5.73 -3.81
N ASP A 193 -1.62 -4.83 -3.10
CA ASP A 193 -0.97 -3.85 -2.23
C ASP A 193 -0.57 -4.54 -0.94
N ARG A 194 0.64 -5.12 -0.94
CA ARG A 194 1.16 -5.89 0.21
C ARG A 194 1.31 -5.04 1.48
N VAL A 195 1.61 -3.75 1.33
CA VAL A 195 1.82 -2.83 2.46
C VAL A 195 0.49 -2.53 3.13
N LEU A 196 -0.52 -2.12 2.35
CA LEU A 196 -1.87 -1.87 2.85
C LEU A 196 -2.51 -3.16 3.40
N GLN A 197 -2.38 -4.27 2.69
CA GLN A 197 -2.85 -5.57 3.16
C GLN A 197 -2.23 -5.94 4.51
N ARG A 198 -0.94 -5.67 4.73
CA ARG A 198 -0.29 -5.94 6.01
C ARG A 198 -0.91 -5.11 7.14
N ALA A 199 -1.26 -3.85 6.91
CA ALA A 199 -1.95 -3.03 7.91
C ALA A 199 -3.31 -3.62 8.29
N VAL A 200 -4.09 -4.10 7.30
CA VAL A 200 -5.36 -4.81 7.54
C VAL A 200 -5.14 -6.08 8.37
N HIS A 201 -4.13 -6.88 8.05
CA HIS A 201 -3.82 -8.10 8.79
C HIS A 201 -3.40 -7.81 10.24
N LEU A 202 -2.60 -6.78 10.47
CA LEU A 202 -2.18 -6.38 11.82
C LEU A 202 -3.36 -5.89 12.65
N HIS A 203 -4.24 -5.07 12.08
CA HIS A 203 -5.46 -4.64 12.76
C HIS A 203 -6.31 -5.82 13.21
N ARG A 204 -6.60 -6.76 12.30
CA ARG A 204 -7.37 -7.97 12.61
C ARG A 204 -6.71 -8.80 13.70
N ALA A 205 -5.37 -8.91 13.68
CA ALA A 205 -4.64 -9.60 14.73
C ALA A 205 -4.77 -8.89 16.10
N LEU A 206 -4.66 -7.56 16.15
CA LEU A 206 -4.85 -6.78 17.38
C LEU A 206 -6.25 -6.96 17.97
N GLN A 207 -7.28 -6.97 17.11
CA GLN A 207 -8.66 -7.21 17.55
C GLN A 207 -8.84 -8.58 18.21
N VAL A 208 -8.25 -9.64 17.65
CA VAL A 208 -8.27 -10.98 18.24
C VAL A 208 -7.56 -10.99 19.60
N LEU A 209 -6.48 -10.22 19.74
CA LEU A 209 -5.73 -10.05 20.98
C LEU A 209 -6.39 -9.07 21.97
N ARG A 210 -7.54 -8.47 21.62
CA ARG A 210 -8.23 -7.43 22.39
C ARG A 210 -7.34 -6.24 22.76
N ARG A 211 -6.50 -5.81 21.80
CA ARG A 211 -5.60 -4.66 21.91
C ARG A 211 -5.97 -3.56 20.93
#